data_AF-A0A965IV64-F1
#
_entry.id   AF-A0A965IV64-F1
#
_cell.length_a   1.000
_cell.length_b   1.000
_cell.length_c   1.000
_cell.angle_alpha   90.00
_cell.angle_beta   90.00
_cell.angle_gamma   90.00
#
_symmetry.space_group_name_H-M   'P 1'
#
loop_
_entity.id
_entity.type
_entity.pdbx_description
1 polymer ?
#
loop_
_entity_poly.entity_id
_entity_poly.type
_entity_poly.pdbx_seq_one_letter_code
_entity_poly.pdbx_strand_id
1 'polypeptide(L)' 'DTNIHYVDGLRLFGPDDVHDMPDLLHPNRAGYARMGDRFHSIAFGDGPFAR' A
#
# COMPACT_ATOMS: atom_id res chain seq x y z
N ASP A 1 15.29 16.89 -3.67
CA ASP A 1 15.37 16.41 -2.29
C ASP A 1 15.64 14.91 -2.34
N THR A 2 16.68 14.42 -1.66
CA THR A 2 17.04 12.99 -1.67
C THR A 2 16.21 12.14 -0.70
N ASN A 3 15.44 12.79 0.18
CA ASN A 3 14.61 12.12 1.19
C ASN A 3 13.12 12.06 0.78
N ILE A 4 12.79 12.44 -0.46
CA ILE A 4 11.44 12.35 -1.01
C ILE A 4 11.40 11.16 -1.97
N HIS A 5 10.50 10.22 -1.71
CA HIS A 5 10.32 9.00 -2.49
C HIS A 5 8.87 8.88 -2.94
N TYR A 6 8.66 8.46 -4.19
CA TYR A 6 7.33 8.24 -4.76
C TYR A 6 6.90 6.78 -4.54
N VAL A 7 5.68 6.60 -4.05
CA VAL A 7 4.99 5.31 -4.02
C VAL A 7 3.75 5.42 -4.89
N ASP A 8 3.65 4.55 -5.89
CA ASP A 8 2.44 4.39 -6.68
C ASP A 8 1.34 3.77 -5.80
N GLY A 9 0.24 4.51 -5.62
CA GLY A 9 -0.91 4.07 -4.82
C GLY A 9 -1.54 2.78 -5.32
N LEU A 10 -1.48 2.50 -6.63
CA LEU A 10 -2.00 1.25 -7.21
C LEU A 10 -1.18 0.03 -6.78
N ARG A 11 0.07 0.20 -6.36
CA ARG A 11 0.88 -0.87 -5.77
C ARG A 11 0.51 -1.15 -4.31
N LEU A 12 -0.16 -0.21 -3.64
CA LEU A 12 -0.68 -0.40 -2.28
C LEU A 12 -2.09 -1.01 -2.32
N PHE A 13 -2.96 -0.47 -3.16
CA PHE A 13 -4.35 -0.88 -3.29
C PHE A 13 -4.84 -0.63 -4.72
N GLY A 14 -5.05 -1.70 -5.48
CA GLY A 14 -5.35 -1.66 -6.90
C GLY A 14 -6.74 -2.21 -7.25
N PRO A 15 -7.08 -2.27 -8.55
CA PRO A 15 -8.38 -2.76 -9.02
C PRO A 15 -8.75 -4.16 -8.52
N ASP A 16 -7.77 -5.04 -8.32
CA ASP A 16 -7.98 -6.40 -7.81
C ASP A 16 -8.44 -6.43 -6.35
N ASP A 17 -8.21 -5.35 -5.60
CA ASP A 17 -8.55 -5.24 -4.18
C ASP A 17 -9.91 -4.54 -3.95
N VAL A 18 -10.64 -4.16 -5.01
CA VAL A 18 -11.94 -3.45 -4.89
C VAL A 18 -12.98 -4.25 -4.10
N HIS A 19 -12.89 -5.58 -4.10
CA HIS A 19 -13.75 -6.45 -3.29
C HIS A 19 -13.60 -6.18 -1.77
N ASP A 20 -12.49 -5.58 -1.35
CA ASP A 20 -12.26 -5.14 0.03
C ASP A 20 -12.83 -3.74 0.32
N MET A 21 -13.60 -3.11 -0.59
CA MET A 21 -14.23 -1.78 -0.42
C MET A 21 -15.77 -1.86 -0.30
N PRO A 22 -16.35 -2.09 0.88
CA PRO A 22 -17.79 -2.31 1.05
C PRO A 22 -18.68 -1.13 0.64
N ASP A 23 -18.16 0.10 0.69
CA ASP A 23 -18.85 1.33 0.29
C ASP A 23 -18.25 1.96 -0.98
N LEU A 24 -17.38 1.23 -1.68
CA LEU A 24 -16.62 1.69 -2.84
C LEU A 24 -15.72 2.91 -2.56
N LEU A 25 -15.42 3.20 -1.29
CA LEU A 25 -14.51 4.29 -0.91
C LEU A 25 -13.46 3.85 0.12
N HIS A 26 -13.86 3.17 1.19
CA HIS A 26 -12.99 2.80 2.29
C HIS A 26 -12.66 1.30 2.25
N PRO A 27 -11.37 0.92 2.43
CA PRO A 27 -11.02 -0.48 2.66
C PRO A 27 -11.68 -1.02 3.94
N ASN A 28 -12.06 -2.29 3.93
CA ASN A 28 -12.41 -3.04 5.12
C ASN A 28 -11.13 -3.44 5.91
N ARG A 29 -11.29 -4.21 6.99
CA ARG A 29 -10.17 -4.73 7.80
C ARG A 29 -9.12 -5.49 6.96
N ALA A 30 -9.54 -6.33 6.02
CA ALA A 30 -8.64 -7.12 5.18
C ALA A 30 -7.88 -6.23 4.18
N GLY A 31 -8.57 -5.27 3.57
CA GLY A 31 -7.97 -4.29 2.67
C GLY A 31 -6.89 -3.44 3.35
N TYR A 32 -7.17 -2.93 4.56
CA TYR A 32 -6.17 -2.20 5.34
C TYR A 32 -4.95 -3.05 5.72
N ALA A 33 -5.15 -4.32 6.12
CA ALA A 33 -4.03 -5.22 6.42
C ALA A 33 -3.14 -5.43 5.18
N ARG A 34 -3.76 -5.71 4.02
CA ARG A 34 -3.06 -5.91 2.74
C ARG A 34 -2.26 -4.68 2.31
N MET A 35 -2.85 -3.49 2.45
CA MET A 35 -2.16 -2.21 2.20
C MET A 35 -0.94 -2.04 3.11
N GLY A 36 -1.08 -2.35 4.40
CA GLY A 36 0.00 -2.26 5.38
C GLY A 36 1.18 -3.18 5.04
N ASP A 37 0.91 -4.45 4.72
CA ASP A 37 1.94 -5.43 4.35
C ASP A 37 2.70 -5.01 3.07
N ARG A 38 1.97 -4.51 2.07
CA ARG A 38 2.56 -3.99 0.82
C ARG A 38 3.38 -2.73 1.06
N PHE A 39 2.88 -1.79 1.87
CA PHE A 39 3.64 -0.61 2.25
C PHE A 39 4.94 -1.01 2.96
N HIS A 40 4.87 -1.92 3.93
CA HIS A 40 6.04 -2.40 4.65
C HIS A 40 7.10 -2.97 3.69
N SER A 41 6.67 -3.81 2.74
CA SER A 41 7.55 -4.41 1.74
C SER A 41 8.18 -3.36 0.82
N ILE A 42 7.40 -2.37 0.36
CA ILE A 42 7.87 -1.29 -0.53
C ILE A 42 8.82 -0.32 0.18
N ALA A 43 8.55 0.00 1.45
CA ALA A 43 9.26 1.03 2.19
C ALA A 43 10.50 0.49 2.90
N PHE A 44 10.40 -0.70 3.49
CA PHE A 44 11.41 -1.27 4.41
C PHE A 44 11.99 -2.62 3.96
N GLY A 45 11.44 -3.25 2.92
CA GLY A 45 12.06 -4.40 2.25
C GLY A 45 13.25 -3.93 1.41
N ASP A 46 13.13 -3.98 0.09
CA ASP A 46 14.13 -3.42 -0.84
C ASP A 46 13.95 -1.91 -1.08
N GLY A 47 13.30 -1.24 -0.12
CA GLY A 47 12.79 0.11 -0.23
C GLY A 47 13.78 1.21 0.19
N PRO A 48 13.36 2.48 0.10
CA PRO A 48 14.19 3.63 0.48
C PRO A 48 14.58 3.69 1.96
N PHE A 49 13.90 2.91 2.81
CA PHE A 49 14.23 2.79 4.24
C PHE A 49 14.74 1.40 4.61
N ALA A 50 15.22 0.63 3.63
CA ALA A 50 15.97 -0.60 3.87
C ALA A 50 17.18 -0.32 4.77
N ARG A 51 17.50 -1.26 5.66
CA ARG A 51 18.68 -1.19 6.54
C ARG A 51 19.92 -1.75 5.85
#